data_AF-A0A3A4PM83-F1
#
_entry.id   AF-A0A3A4PM83-F1
#
_cell.length_a   1.000
_cell.length_b   1.000
_cell.length_c   1.000
_cell.angle_alpha   90.00
_cell.angle_beta   90.00
_cell.angle_gamma   90.00
#
_symmetry.space_group_name_H-M   'P 1'
#
loop_
_entity.id
_entity.type
_entity.pdbx_description
1 polymer ?
#
loop_
_entity_poly.entity_id
_entity_poly.type
_entity_poly.pdbx_seq_one_letter_code
_entity_poly.pdbx_strand_id
1 'polypeptide(L)'
;METTAAGTRTSLKAVMQMMINPGGVLKNLMRDVPIVLCYSISGLAFTFFFLQTGLDLWRAGTRSPAGVVGFTFIGTLYGTAVVALVAALAWAVSRPLGGERSLEWVLRAFALSYCPALIYALLGLLFNIAFGWHTSIAFGVTGMLWALMPLAFTAREMLEEKLGAAILMATLCGGLLLFGWALITT
;
A
#
# COMPACT_ATOMS: atom_id res chain seq x y z
N MET A 1 -2.02 43.48 23.40
CA MET A 1 -1.56 42.17 23.89
C MET A 1 -2.79 41.43 24.36
N GLU A 2 -3.27 40.45 23.60
CA GLU A 2 -3.96 39.27 24.14
C GLU A 2 -4.02 38.22 23.03
N THR A 3 -3.41 37.08 23.35
CA THR A 3 -3.09 35.94 22.49
C THR A 3 -4.30 35.06 22.23
N THR A 4 -4.60 34.81 20.96
CA THR A 4 -5.59 33.85 20.48
C THR A 4 -5.12 32.41 20.71
N ALA A 5 -5.62 31.79 21.77
CA ALA A 5 -5.53 30.34 21.97
C ALA A 5 -6.63 29.63 21.15
N ALA A 6 -6.38 29.40 19.87
CA ALA A 6 -7.21 28.52 19.04
C ALA A 6 -6.77 27.07 19.25
N GLY A 7 -7.35 26.42 20.26
CA GLY A 7 -7.19 24.98 20.49
C GLY A 7 -7.62 24.17 19.27
N THR A 8 -6.68 23.41 18.71
CA THR A 8 -6.91 22.48 17.60
C THR A 8 -7.88 21.39 18.08
N ARG A 9 -9.17 21.50 17.73
CA ARG A 9 -10.11 20.40 17.92
C ARG A 9 -9.73 19.27 16.97
N THR A 10 -8.87 18.38 17.40
CA THR A 10 -8.65 17.08 16.75
C THR A 10 -9.98 16.34 16.81
N SER A 11 -10.77 16.46 15.75
CA SER A 11 -12.08 15.82 15.64
C SER A 11 -11.90 14.30 15.78
N LEU A 12 -12.72 13.64 16.61
CA LEU A 12 -12.77 12.17 16.69
C LEU A 12 -12.91 11.54 15.28
N LYS A 13 -13.61 12.25 14.37
CA LYS A 13 -13.73 11.88 12.97
C LYS A 13 -12.40 11.92 12.22
N ALA A 14 -11.53 12.88 12.52
CA ALA A 14 -10.18 12.98 11.96
C ALA A 14 -9.27 11.86 12.49
N VAL A 15 -9.37 11.51 13.78
CA VAL A 15 -8.66 10.35 14.35
C VAL A 15 -9.15 9.04 13.73
N MET A 16 -10.46 8.84 13.66
CA MET A 16 -11.03 7.67 12.97
C MET A 16 -10.67 7.64 11.48
N GLN A 17 -10.66 8.79 10.78
CA GLN A 17 -10.21 8.84 9.38
C GLN A 17 -8.71 8.57 9.24
N MET A 18 -7.86 9.00 10.17
CA MET A 18 -6.45 8.60 10.20
C MET A 18 -6.28 7.11 10.48
N MET A 19 -7.11 6.49 11.31
CA MET A 19 -7.07 5.06 11.58
C MET A 19 -7.58 4.22 10.40
N ILE A 20 -8.66 4.66 9.75
CA ILE A 20 -9.33 3.93 8.67
C ILE A 20 -8.63 4.16 7.32
N ASN A 21 -8.14 5.37 7.09
CA ASN A 21 -7.50 5.77 5.84
C ASN A 21 -6.39 6.80 6.08
N PRO A 22 -5.28 6.39 6.73
CA PRO A 22 -4.15 7.29 6.95
C PRO A 22 -3.62 7.82 5.61
N GLY A 23 -3.61 6.99 4.56
CA GLY A 23 -3.17 7.37 3.22
C GLY A 23 -4.03 8.47 2.57
N GLY A 24 -5.34 8.46 2.74
CA GLY A 24 -6.24 9.49 2.22
C GLY A 24 -6.12 10.82 2.96
N VAL A 25 -5.88 10.79 4.27
CA VAL A 25 -5.55 11.99 5.05
C VAL A 25 -4.19 12.54 4.64
N LEU A 26 -3.20 11.66 4.45
CA LEU A 26 -1.84 12.03 4.06
C LEU A 26 -1.79 12.57 2.62
N LYS A 27 -2.55 12.00 1.68
CA LYS A 27 -2.63 12.44 0.27
C LYS A 27 -3.07 13.91 0.12
N ASN A 28 -4.02 14.36 0.95
CA ASN A 28 -4.47 15.76 0.96
C ASN A 28 -3.38 16.72 1.47
N LEU A 29 -2.46 16.23 2.31
CA LEU A 29 -1.30 16.97 2.82
C LEU A 29 -0.07 16.83 1.91
N MET A 30 -0.04 15.82 1.02
CA MET A 30 1.14 15.38 0.26
C MET A 30 1.07 15.68 -1.24
N ARG A 31 0.24 16.64 -1.67
CA ARG A 31 0.04 16.98 -3.10
C ARG A 31 1.36 17.31 -3.83
N ASP A 32 2.36 17.80 -3.08
CA ASP A 32 3.67 18.21 -3.58
C ASP A 32 4.81 17.22 -3.26
N VAL A 33 4.50 16.01 -2.81
CA VAL A 33 5.53 15.03 -2.45
C VAL A 33 6.25 14.50 -3.68
N PRO A 34 7.60 14.46 -3.69
CA PRO A 34 8.37 13.90 -4.78
C PRO A 34 7.97 12.45 -5.06
N ILE A 35 7.82 12.10 -6.34
CA ILE A 35 7.40 10.76 -6.77
C ILE A 35 8.29 9.65 -6.21
N VAL A 36 9.59 9.93 -6.03
CA VAL A 36 10.57 9.01 -5.42
C VAL A 36 10.15 8.63 -3.99
N LEU A 37 9.68 9.58 -3.19
CA LEU A 37 9.24 9.30 -1.82
C LEU A 37 7.94 8.48 -1.84
N CYS A 38 7.01 8.77 -2.75
CA CYS A 38 5.79 7.97 -2.91
C CYS A 38 6.12 6.49 -3.20
N TYR A 39 7.02 6.23 -4.14
CA TYR A 39 7.45 4.87 -4.47
C TYR A 39 8.34 4.24 -3.42
N SER A 40 9.04 5.02 -2.59
CA SER A 40 9.75 4.47 -1.45
C SER A 40 8.79 3.85 -0.44
N ILE A 41 7.58 4.41 -0.27
CA ILE A 41 6.58 3.88 0.65
C ILE A 41 6.08 2.51 0.17
N SER A 42 5.64 2.40 -1.08
CA SER A 42 5.20 1.12 -1.64
C SER A 42 6.36 0.14 -1.77
N GLY A 43 7.53 0.59 -2.23
CA GLY A 43 8.75 -0.20 -2.32
C GLY A 43 9.14 -0.84 -0.99
N LEU A 44 9.21 -0.04 0.09
CA LEU A 44 9.52 -0.54 1.44
C LEU A 44 8.42 -1.45 1.98
N ALA A 45 7.14 -1.13 1.75
CA ALA A 45 6.02 -1.96 2.19
C ALA A 45 6.15 -3.39 1.66
N PHE A 46 6.34 -3.53 0.34
CA PHE A 46 6.48 -4.83 -0.29
C PHE A 46 7.84 -5.48 -0.02
N THR A 47 8.92 -4.71 0.14
CA THR A 47 10.22 -5.25 0.55
C THR A 47 10.12 -5.94 1.91
N PHE A 48 9.55 -5.27 2.92
CA PHE A 48 9.39 -5.85 4.25
C PHE A 48 8.36 -6.97 4.28
N PHE A 49 7.31 -6.88 3.48
CA PHE A 49 6.34 -7.96 3.35
C PHE A 49 6.99 -9.23 2.78
N PHE A 50 7.71 -9.12 1.67
CA PHE A 50 8.38 -10.27 1.05
C PHE A 50 9.54 -10.80 1.90
N LEU A 51 10.26 -9.93 2.60
CA LEU A 51 11.27 -10.34 3.58
C LEU A 51 10.63 -11.21 4.68
N GLN A 52 9.49 -10.79 5.23
CA GLN A 52 8.74 -11.63 6.18
C GLN A 52 8.31 -12.95 5.57
N THR A 53 7.80 -12.94 4.33
CA THR A 53 7.45 -14.19 3.65
C THR A 53 8.65 -15.12 3.47
N GLY A 54 9.80 -14.57 3.05
CA GLY A 54 11.04 -15.33 2.93
C GLY A 54 11.49 -15.92 4.27
N LEU A 55 11.45 -15.13 5.35
CA LEU A 55 11.77 -15.58 6.70
C LEU A 55 10.81 -16.68 7.19
N ASP A 56 9.52 -16.56 6.87
CA ASP A 56 8.51 -17.55 7.23
C ASP A 56 8.74 -18.88 6.50
N LEU A 57 9.04 -18.83 5.19
CA LEU A 57 9.35 -20.01 4.39
C LEU A 57 10.69 -20.66 4.80
N TRP A 58 11.68 -19.85 5.16
CA TRP A 58 12.93 -20.37 5.71
C TRP A 58 12.72 -21.11 7.03
N ARG A 59 11.92 -20.54 7.95
CA ARG A 59 11.56 -21.22 9.20
C ARG A 59 10.73 -22.48 8.99
N ALA A 60 9.88 -22.50 7.96
CA ALA A 60 9.13 -23.69 7.55
C ALA A 60 10.01 -24.77 6.88
N GLY A 61 11.30 -24.50 6.65
CA GLY A 61 12.23 -25.44 6.01
C GLY A 61 12.04 -25.57 4.49
N THR A 62 11.16 -24.77 3.88
CA THR A 62 10.85 -24.84 2.45
C THR A 62 11.80 -23.99 1.59
N ARG A 63 12.60 -23.12 2.20
CA ARG A 63 13.50 -22.20 1.48
C ARG A 63 14.85 -22.03 2.15
N SER A 64 15.88 -21.76 1.34
CA SER A 64 17.23 -21.46 1.82
C SER A 64 17.39 -19.99 2.26
N PRO A 65 18.42 -19.65 3.04
CA PRO A 65 18.74 -18.26 3.40
C PRO A 65 18.97 -17.36 2.18
N ALA A 66 19.59 -17.88 1.11
CA ALA A 66 19.74 -17.16 -0.15
C ALA A 66 18.38 -16.84 -0.80
N GLY A 67 17.40 -17.73 -0.62
CA GLY A 67 16.01 -17.48 -1.01
C GLY A 67 15.40 -16.27 -0.31
N VAL A 68 15.66 -16.09 1.00
CA VAL A 68 15.18 -14.92 1.76
C VAL A 68 15.69 -13.59 1.17
N VAL A 69 16.97 -13.56 0.82
CA VAL A 69 17.58 -12.40 0.15
C VAL A 69 16.92 -12.16 -1.21
N GLY A 70 16.72 -13.22 -2.00
CA GLY A 70 16.00 -13.13 -3.28
C GLY A 70 14.59 -12.55 -3.14
N PHE A 71 13.83 -13.00 -2.14
CA PHE A 71 12.50 -12.47 -1.83
C PHE A 71 12.54 -10.97 -1.50
N THR A 72 13.57 -10.50 -0.81
CA THR A 72 13.72 -9.07 -0.48
C THR A 72 13.83 -8.22 -1.75
N PHE A 73 14.67 -8.63 -2.70
CA PHE A 73 14.81 -7.94 -4.00
C PHE A 73 13.54 -8.01 -4.84
N ILE A 74 12.87 -9.17 -4.86
CA ILE A 74 11.58 -9.33 -5.53
C ILE A 74 10.56 -8.37 -4.92
N GLY A 75 10.49 -8.27 -3.59
CA GLY A 75 9.62 -7.34 -2.87
C GLY A 75 9.85 -5.88 -3.27
N THR A 76 11.11 -5.45 -3.39
CA THR A 76 11.43 -4.10 -3.88
C THR A 76 10.95 -3.87 -5.30
N LEU A 77 11.20 -4.81 -6.22
CA LEU A 77 10.72 -4.74 -7.61
C LEU A 77 9.19 -4.74 -7.67
N TYR A 78 8.55 -5.55 -6.82
CA TYR A 78 7.10 -5.67 -6.74
C TYR A 78 6.47 -4.35 -6.26
N GLY A 79 6.97 -3.79 -5.15
CA GLY A 79 6.46 -2.54 -4.60
C GLY A 79 6.74 -1.30 -5.44
N THR A 80 7.62 -1.39 -6.43
CA THR A 80 7.95 -0.28 -7.33
C THR A 80 7.37 -0.50 -8.72
N ALA A 81 7.93 -1.45 -9.48
CA ALA A 81 7.58 -1.69 -10.87
C ALA A 81 6.16 -2.28 -11.03
N VAL A 82 5.79 -3.29 -10.22
CA VAL A 82 4.46 -3.91 -10.34
C VAL A 82 3.37 -2.93 -9.87
N VAL A 83 3.59 -2.22 -8.77
CA VAL A 83 2.67 -1.15 -8.32
C VAL A 83 2.53 -0.05 -9.38
N ALA A 84 3.63 0.39 -10.02
CA ALA A 84 3.57 1.36 -11.11
C ALA A 84 2.80 0.84 -12.32
N LEU A 85 3.01 -0.42 -12.69
CA LEU A 85 2.29 -1.07 -13.79
C LEU A 85 0.79 -1.16 -13.51
N VAL A 86 0.41 -1.62 -12.31
CA VAL A 86 -1.00 -1.70 -11.88
C VAL A 86 -1.65 -0.31 -11.89
N ALA A 87 -0.94 0.72 -11.40
CA ALA A 87 -1.41 2.10 -11.43
C ALA A 87 -1.58 2.64 -12.86
N ALA A 88 -0.64 2.33 -13.76
CA ALA A 88 -0.73 2.72 -15.17
C ALA A 88 -1.89 2.00 -15.89
N LEU A 89 -2.13 0.72 -15.59
CA LEU A 89 -3.28 -0.03 -16.10
C LEU A 89 -4.60 0.56 -15.59
N ALA A 90 -4.68 0.86 -14.29
CA ALA A 90 -5.86 1.51 -13.70
C ALA A 90 -6.12 2.87 -14.34
N TRP A 91 -5.07 3.66 -14.57
CA TRP A 91 -5.16 4.92 -15.32
C TRP A 91 -5.69 4.71 -16.75
N ALA A 92 -5.16 3.74 -17.49
CA ALA A 92 -5.60 3.45 -18.86
C ALA A 92 -7.08 3.03 -18.91
N VAL A 93 -7.53 2.19 -17.97
CA VAL A 93 -8.94 1.77 -17.86
C VAL A 93 -9.84 2.93 -17.44
N SER A 94 -9.34 3.89 -16.67
CA SER A 94 -10.12 5.06 -16.25
C SER A 94 -10.43 6.02 -17.41
N ARG A 95 -9.59 6.09 -18.45
CA ARG A 95 -9.76 7.01 -19.59
C ARG A 95 -11.10 6.89 -20.31
N PRO A 96 -11.53 5.70 -20.78
CA PRO A 96 -12.86 5.55 -21.39
C PRO A 96 -14.01 5.74 -20.41
N LEU A 97 -13.76 5.74 -19.10
CA LEU A 97 -14.76 5.90 -18.05
C LEU A 97 -14.92 7.35 -17.58
N GLY A 98 -14.28 8.32 -18.24
CA GLY A 98 -14.31 9.75 -17.89
C GLY A 98 -13.16 10.18 -16.97
N GLY A 99 -12.12 9.37 -16.78
CA GLY A 99 -11.00 9.72 -15.91
C GLY A 99 -10.15 10.89 -16.44
N GLU A 100 -10.15 12.01 -15.72
CA GLU A 100 -9.39 13.22 -16.08
C GLU A 100 -8.00 13.29 -15.44
N ARG A 101 -7.74 12.51 -14.39
CA ARG A 101 -6.48 12.59 -13.63
C ARG A 101 -5.25 12.24 -14.50
N SER A 102 -4.15 12.95 -14.26
CA SER A 102 -2.89 12.69 -14.95
C SER A 102 -2.27 11.36 -14.51
N LEU A 103 -1.48 10.72 -15.38
CA LEU A 103 -0.79 9.48 -15.06
C LEU A 103 0.09 9.65 -13.81
N GLU A 104 0.87 10.74 -13.76
CA GLU A 104 1.73 11.06 -12.62
C GLU A 104 0.96 11.12 -11.29
N TRP A 105 -0.22 11.73 -11.29
CA TRP A 105 -1.06 11.79 -10.10
C TRP A 105 -1.51 10.39 -9.67
N VAL A 106 -1.91 9.54 -10.62
CA VAL A 106 -2.36 8.17 -10.34
C VAL A 106 -1.21 7.33 -9.78
N LEU A 107 -0.02 7.41 -10.39
CA LEU A 107 1.19 6.73 -9.91
C LEU A 107 1.50 7.09 -8.46
N ARG A 108 1.51 8.39 -8.13
CA ARG A 108 1.74 8.87 -6.75
C ARG A 108 0.66 8.38 -5.79
N ALA A 109 -0.61 8.51 -6.17
CA ALA A 109 -1.74 8.17 -5.31
C ALA A 109 -1.84 6.66 -5.02
N PHE A 110 -1.55 5.82 -6.02
CA PHE A 110 -1.47 4.38 -5.85
C PHE A 110 -0.30 3.99 -4.93
N ALA A 111 0.89 4.55 -5.14
CA ALA A 111 2.04 4.25 -4.28
C ALA A 111 1.78 4.64 -2.81
N LEU A 112 1.17 5.79 -2.56
CA LEU A 112 0.79 6.24 -1.22
C LEU A 112 -0.34 5.43 -0.59
N SER A 113 -1.16 4.73 -1.38
CA SER A 113 -2.23 3.88 -0.86
C SER A 113 -1.68 2.71 -0.03
N TYR A 114 -0.39 2.37 -0.17
CA TYR A 114 0.30 1.32 0.59
C TYR A 114 0.89 1.80 1.93
N CYS A 115 0.60 3.02 2.40
CA CYS A 115 1.00 3.45 3.75
C CYS A 115 0.56 2.48 4.86
N PRO A 116 -0.70 1.97 4.89
CA PRO A 116 -1.09 0.96 5.87
C PRO A 116 -0.25 -0.32 5.73
N ALA A 117 -0.02 -0.79 4.50
CA ALA A 117 0.80 -1.97 4.26
C ALA A 117 2.23 -1.81 4.80
N LEU A 118 2.83 -0.62 4.67
CA LEU A 118 4.14 -0.33 5.26
C LEU A 118 4.14 -0.44 6.79
N ILE A 119 3.14 0.16 7.45
CA ILE A 119 3.01 0.12 8.91
C ILE A 119 2.87 -1.33 9.39
N TYR A 120 1.96 -2.09 8.78
CA TYR A 120 1.77 -3.49 9.11
C TYR A 120 3.00 -4.34 8.81
N ALA A 121 3.68 -4.09 7.69
CA ALA A 121 4.89 -4.83 7.34
C ALA A 121 6.04 -4.54 8.32
N LEU A 122 6.21 -3.30 8.78
CA LEU A 122 7.18 -2.95 9.82
C LEU A 122 6.89 -3.67 11.14
N LEU A 123 5.64 -3.60 11.61
CA LEU A 123 5.23 -4.28 12.83
C LEU A 123 5.42 -5.80 12.69
N GLY A 124 4.95 -6.37 11.59
CA GLY A 124 5.11 -7.79 11.32
C GLY A 124 6.57 -8.21 11.32
N LEU A 125 7.47 -7.45 10.67
CA LEU A 125 8.90 -7.76 10.66
C LEU A 125 9.53 -7.71 12.06
N LEU A 126 9.14 -6.73 12.88
CA LEU A 126 9.59 -6.66 14.28
C LEU A 126 9.15 -7.90 15.07
N PHE A 127 7.89 -8.31 14.95
CA PHE A 127 7.38 -9.52 15.62
C PHE A 127 8.02 -10.80 15.08
N ASN A 128 8.27 -10.85 13.77
CA ASN A 128 8.95 -11.96 13.11
C ASN A 128 10.35 -12.18 13.70
N ILE A 129 11.12 -11.10 13.84
CA ILE A 129 12.49 -11.15 14.35
C ILE A 129 12.50 -11.39 15.87
N ALA A 130 11.64 -10.71 16.63
CA ALA A 130 11.63 -10.78 18.09
C ALA A 130 11.05 -12.10 18.63
N PHE A 131 9.99 -12.63 18.02
CA PHE A 131 9.25 -13.79 18.53
C PHE A 131 9.33 -15.02 17.63
N GLY A 132 9.95 -14.91 16.45
CA GLY A 132 10.04 -16.02 15.49
C GLY A 132 8.70 -16.41 14.85
N TRP A 133 7.68 -15.55 14.94
CA TRP A 133 6.34 -15.83 14.45
C TRP A 133 6.24 -15.78 12.93
N HIS A 134 5.31 -16.55 12.37
CA HIS A 134 4.94 -16.46 10.96
C HIS A 134 4.04 -15.25 10.73
N THR A 135 4.62 -14.12 10.36
CA THR A 135 3.94 -12.81 10.32
C THR A 135 3.50 -12.38 8.92
N SER A 136 3.97 -13.04 7.86
CA SER A 136 3.62 -12.64 6.49
C SER A 136 2.11 -12.69 6.23
N ILE A 137 1.40 -13.69 6.76
CA ILE A 137 -0.06 -13.78 6.64
C ILE A 137 -0.73 -12.79 7.62
N ALA A 138 -0.36 -12.85 8.90
CA ALA A 138 -1.04 -12.09 9.95
C ALA A 138 -0.90 -10.57 9.79
N PHE A 139 0.28 -10.11 9.38
CA PHE A 139 0.59 -8.68 9.22
C PHE A 139 0.72 -8.28 7.75
N GLY A 140 1.42 -9.07 6.94
CA GLY A 140 1.66 -8.72 5.54
C GLY A 140 0.39 -8.67 4.69
N VAL A 141 -0.32 -9.80 4.60
CA VAL A 141 -1.60 -9.88 3.87
C VAL A 141 -2.64 -8.94 4.47
N THR A 142 -2.73 -8.87 5.81
CA THR A 142 -3.60 -7.89 6.48
C THR A 142 -3.27 -6.45 6.06
N GLY A 143 -2.00 -6.08 6.04
CA GLY A 143 -1.56 -4.75 5.58
C GLY A 143 -1.97 -4.44 4.14
N MET A 144 -1.88 -5.43 3.24
CA MET A 144 -2.35 -5.29 1.86
C MET A 144 -3.87 -5.11 1.78
N LEU A 145 -4.63 -5.85 2.60
CA LEU A 145 -6.09 -5.67 2.69
C LEU A 145 -6.46 -4.29 3.25
N TRP A 146 -5.70 -3.78 4.21
CA TRP A 146 -5.88 -2.42 4.73
C TRP A 146 -5.53 -1.32 3.73
N ALA A 147 -4.71 -1.63 2.70
CA ALA A 147 -4.47 -0.72 1.58
C ALA A 147 -5.64 -0.62 0.59
N LEU A 148 -6.61 -1.57 0.62
CA LEU A 148 -7.75 -1.57 -0.30
C LEU A 148 -8.65 -0.35 -0.14
N MET A 149 -8.84 0.13 1.09
CA MET A 149 -9.66 1.33 1.34
C MET A 149 -9.02 2.59 0.72
N PRO A 150 -7.76 2.96 1.04
CA PRO A 150 -7.05 4.03 0.35
C PRO A 150 -7.06 3.89 -1.19
N LEU A 151 -6.91 2.66 -1.69
CA LEU A 151 -6.94 2.36 -3.12
C LEU A 151 -8.32 2.62 -3.73
N ALA A 152 -9.40 2.22 -3.06
CA ALA A 152 -10.77 2.49 -3.47
C ALA A 152 -11.09 3.98 -3.46
N PHE A 153 -10.60 4.74 -2.47
CA PHE A 153 -10.73 6.20 -2.47
C PHE A 153 -9.99 6.84 -3.64
N THR A 154 -8.77 6.39 -3.93
CA THR A 154 -8.00 6.87 -5.08
C THR A 154 -8.68 6.53 -6.41
N ALA A 155 -9.18 5.30 -6.56
CA ALA A 155 -9.92 4.88 -7.74
C ALA A 155 -11.23 5.67 -7.92
N ARG A 156 -11.94 5.95 -6.82
CA ARG A 156 -13.16 6.75 -6.82
C ARG A 156 -12.92 8.17 -7.29
N GLU A 157 -11.85 8.79 -6.80
CA GLU A 157 -11.46 10.13 -7.24
C GLU A 157 -10.95 10.15 -8.70
N MET A 158 -10.33 9.06 -9.16
CA MET A 158 -9.91 8.90 -10.55
C MET A 158 -11.09 8.70 -11.50
N LEU A 159 -12.19 8.12 -11.03
CA LEU A 159 -13.39 7.74 -11.80
C LEU A 159 -14.58 8.69 -11.56
N GLU A 160 -14.32 9.94 -11.19
CA GLU A 160 -15.36 10.97 -10.99
C GLU A 160 -16.46 10.55 -10.01
N GLU A 161 -16.08 10.00 -8.85
CA GLU A 161 -17.00 9.62 -7.77
C GLU A 161 -17.91 8.41 -8.08
N LYS A 162 -17.67 7.69 -9.19
CA LYS A 162 -18.41 6.46 -9.56
C LYS A 162 -18.04 5.30 -8.63
N LEU A 163 -18.80 5.14 -7.54
CA LEU A 163 -18.52 4.16 -6.48
C LEU A 163 -18.36 2.71 -6.99
N GLY A 164 -19.26 2.24 -7.84
CA GLY A 164 -19.22 0.85 -8.34
C GLY A 164 -17.95 0.56 -9.14
N ALA A 165 -17.57 1.47 -10.04
CA ALA A 165 -16.35 1.34 -10.84
C ALA A 165 -15.09 1.43 -9.97
N ALA A 166 -15.11 2.27 -8.93
CA ALA A 166 -14.01 2.41 -7.97
C ALA A 166 -13.76 1.14 -7.15
N ILE A 167 -14.83 0.53 -6.63
CA ILE A 167 -14.73 -0.73 -5.88
C ILE A 167 -14.21 -1.85 -6.78
N LEU A 168 -14.74 -1.96 -7.99
CA LEU A 168 -14.27 -2.95 -8.96
C LEU A 168 -12.78 -2.75 -9.27
N MET A 169 -12.37 -1.51 -9.52
CA MET A 169 -10.97 -1.20 -9.84
C MET A 169 -10.03 -1.49 -8.67
N ALA A 170 -10.39 -1.09 -7.44
CA ALA A 170 -9.61 -1.40 -6.26
C ALA A 170 -9.51 -2.91 -6.00
N THR A 171 -10.60 -3.64 -6.25
CA THR A 171 -10.65 -5.11 -6.10
C THR A 171 -9.74 -5.78 -7.13
N LEU A 172 -9.80 -5.37 -8.40
CA LEU A 172 -8.93 -5.90 -9.46
C LEU A 172 -7.45 -5.58 -9.18
N CYS A 173 -7.14 -4.33 -8.82
CA CYS A 173 -5.76 -3.91 -8.54
C CYS A 173 -5.19 -4.63 -7.31
N GLY A 174 -5.94 -4.68 -6.21
CA GLY A 174 -5.53 -5.40 -5.00
C GLY A 174 -5.45 -6.90 -5.21
N GLY A 175 -6.41 -7.47 -5.96
CA GLY A 175 -6.44 -8.88 -6.33
C GLY A 175 -5.24 -9.29 -7.19
N LEU A 176 -4.86 -8.48 -8.19
CA LEU A 176 -3.66 -8.71 -8.99
C LEU A 176 -2.39 -8.74 -8.12
N LEU A 177 -2.30 -7.86 -7.14
CA LEU A 177 -1.13 -7.79 -6.25
C LEU A 177 -1.07 -8.96 -5.26
N LEU A 178 -2.22 -9.36 -4.69
CA LEU A 178 -2.31 -10.54 -3.83
C LEU A 178 -2.03 -11.82 -4.61
N PHE A 179 -2.59 -11.94 -5.82
CA PHE A 179 -2.39 -13.12 -6.66
C PHE A 179 -0.94 -13.24 -7.12
N GLY A 180 -0.32 -12.12 -7.54
CA GLY A 180 1.08 -12.13 -7.92
C GLY A 180 2.00 -12.47 -6.73
N TRP A 181 1.69 -12.00 -5.51
CA TRP A 181 2.39 -12.48 -4.32
C TRP A 181 2.21 -13.99 -4.12
N ALA A 182 0.97 -14.48 -4.15
CA ALA A 182 0.67 -15.91 -3.94
C ALA A 182 1.47 -16.81 -4.92
N LEU A 183 1.51 -16.45 -6.20
CA LEU A 183 2.27 -17.16 -7.24
C LEU A 183 3.78 -17.18 -6.99
N ILE A 184 4.35 -16.14 -6.39
CA ILE A 184 5.79 -16.07 -6.09
C ILE A 184 6.12 -16.94 -4.86
N THR A 185 5.16 -17.11 -3.96
CA THR A 185 5.37 -17.76 -2.65
C THR A 185 5.11 -19.26 -2.62
N THR A 186 4.36 -19.77 -3.59
CA THR A 186 4.16 -21.21 -3.83
C THR A 186 5.42 -21.87 -4.36
#